data_AF-A0A969KK57-F1
#
_entry.id   AF-A0A969KK57-F1
#
_cell.length_a   1.000
_cell.length_b   1.000
_cell.length_c   1.000
_cell.angle_alpha   90.00
_cell.angle_beta   90.00
_cell.angle_gamma   90.00
#
_symmetry.space_group_name_H-M   'P 1'
#
loop_
_entity.id
_entity.type
_entity.pdbx_description
1 polymer ?
#
loop_
_entity_poly.entity_id
_entity_poly.type
_entity_poly.pdbx_seq_one_letter_code
_entity_poly.pdbx_strand_id
1 'polypeptide(L)'
;MTLTLLLDLDDTLLNTNLQSFVPAYFQALANELAPQIVPTAMFRALISGTQLMNESKDSSRTLKEIFDAEFYPQLNIPRGELDHAIENFYDNIFQLYKT
;
A
#
# COMPACT_ATOMS: atom_id res chain seq x y z
N MET A 1 30.23 -19.97 -14.48
CA MET A 1 29.90 -19.28 -13.22
C MET A 1 28.88 -18.22 -13.54
N THR A 2 27.75 -18.21 -12.85
CA THR A 2 26.65 -17.29 -13.13
C THR A 2 26.78 -16.08 -12.21
N LEU A 3 26.92 -14.90 -12.79
CA LEU A 3 26.89 -13.65 -12.01
C LEU A 3 25.46 -13.45 -11.48
N THR A 4 25.32 -13.30 -10.17
CA THR A 4 24.05 -12.93 -9.53
C THR A 4 24.16 -11.51 -9.01
N LEU A 5 23.30 -10.62 -9.50
CA LEU A 5 23.26 -9.21 -9.11
C LEU A 5 21.97 -8.98 -8.31
N LEU A 6 22.13 -8.38 -7.12
CA LEU A 6 21.03 -7.80 -6.36
C LEU A 6 21.16 -6.30 -6.50
N LEU A 7 20.13 -5.68 -7.05
CA LEU A 7 20.06 -4.24 -7.24
C LEU A 7 18.93 -3.73 -6.37
N ASP A 8 19.24 -2.73 -5.57
CA ASP A 8 18.25 -1.97 -4.85
C ASP A 8 17.64 -0.90 -5.78
N LEU A 9 16.36 -0.59 -5.57
CA LEU A 9 15.60 0.28 -6.48
C LEU A 9 15.54 1.70 -5.95
N ASP A 10 14.88 1.90 -4.82
CA ASP A 10 14.62 3.22 -4.22
C ASP A 10 15.91 3.81 -3.66
N ASP A 11 16.15 5.10 -3.90
CA ASP A 11 17.36 5.83 -3.50
C ASP A 11 18.70 5.24 -4.02
N THR A 12 18.65 4.20 -4.86
CA THR A 12 19.80 3.59 -5.54
C THR A 12 19.72 3.73 -7.06
N LEU A 13 18.67 3.19 -7.69
CA LEU A 13 18.44 3.29 -9.13
C LEU A 13 17.37 4.34 -9.49
N LEU A 14 16.43 4.59 -8.59
CA LEU A 14 15.38 5.59 -8.73
C LEU A 14 15.62 6.72 -7.73
N ASN A 15 15.74 7.95 -8.25
CA ASN A 15 15.74 9.16 -7.43
C ASN A 15 14.30 9.66 -7.27
N THR A 16 13.49 8.88 -6.56
CA THR A 16 12.09 9.21 -6.30
C THR A 16 12.00 10.07 -5.05
N ASN A 17 11.43 11.27 -5.16
CA ASN A 17 11.11 12.07 -3.98
C ASN A 17 9.91 11.45 -3.23
N LEU A 18 10.18 10.40 -2.44
CA LEU A 18 9.16 9.66 -1.69
C LEU A 18 8.36 10.56 -0.75
N GLN A 19 8.98 11.61 -0.18
CA GLN A 19 8.29 12.55 0.70
C GLN A 19 7.19 13.33 -0.02
N SER A 20 7.36 13.60 -1.32
CA SER A 20 6.36 14.30 -2.14
C SER A 20 5.38 13.33 -2.81
N PHE A 21 5.88 12.18 -3.24
CA PHE A 21 5.10 11.18 -3.96
C PHE A 21 4.10 10.44 -3.05
N VAL A 22 4.56 9.94 -1.91
CA VAL A 22 3.76 9.06 -1.03
C VAL A 22 2.45 9.72 -0.56
N PRO A 23 2.44 11.00 -0.12
CA PRO A 23 1.19 11.66 0.27
C PRO A 23 0.19 11.78 -0.89
N ALA A 24 0.66 12.18 -2.08
CA ALA A 24 -0.20 12.34 -3.25
C ALA A 24 -0.77 11.00 -3.73
N TYR A 25 0.06 9.96 -3.74
CA TYR A 25 -0.32 8.59 -4.07
C TYR A 25 -1.43 8.06 -3.15
N PHE A 26 -1.24 8.14 -1.83
CA PHE A 26 -2.24 7.62 -0.90
C PHE A 26 -3.52 8.46 -0.88
N GLN A 27 -3.43 9.78 -1.11
CA GLN A 27 -4.62 10.61 -1.26
C GLN A 27 -5.43 10.23 -2.49
N ALA A 28 -4.77 9.95 -3.61
CA ALA A 28 -5.42 9.49 -4.83
C ALA A 28 -6.12 8.14 -4.63
N LEU A 29 -5.42 7.20 -3.99
CA LEU A 29 -5.99 5.89 -3.65
C LEU A 29 -7.18 6.04 -2.70
N ALA A 30 -7.08 6.87 -1.66
CA ALA A 30 -8.17 7.10 -0.72
C ALA A 30 -9.41 7.73 -1.40
N ASN A 31 -9.21 8.57 -2.41
CA ASN A 31 -10.30 9.13 -3.20
C ASN A 31 -10.99 8.07 -4.07
N GLU A 32 -10.23 7.16 -4.67
CA GLU A 32 -10.80 6.05 -5.46
C GLU A 32 -11.60 5.07 -4.59
N LEU A 33 -11.16 4.87 -3.34
CA LEU A 33 -11.84 4.01 -2.37
C LEU A 33 -13.02 4.69 -1.66
N ALA A 34 -13.16 6.02 -1.79
CA ALA A 34 -14.19 6.82 -1.11
C ALA A 34 -15.64 6.35 -1.33
N PRO A 35 -16.03 5.75 -2.48
CA PRO A 35 -17.36 5.20 -2.65
C PRO A 35 -17.68 4.02 -1.72
N GLN A 36 -16.66 3.32 -1.20
CA GLN A 36 -16.82 2.13 -0.38
C GLN A 36 -16.44 2.36 1.08
N ILE A 37 -15.43 3.20 1.34
CA ILE A 37 -14.90 3.46 2.69
C ILE A 37 -14.62 4.93 2.92
N VAL A 38 -14.67 5.36 4.18
CA VAL A 38 -14.33 6.74 4.55
C VAL A 38 -12.81 6.94 4.38
N PRO A 39 -12.34 7.97 3.65
CA PRO A 39 -10.90 8.19 3.42
C PRO A 39 -10.06 8.26 4.70
N THR A 40 -10.56 8.89 5.77
CA THR A 40 -9.86 8.97 7.06
C THR A 40 -9.73 7.61 7.75
N ALA A 41 -10.72 6.72 7.58
CA ALA A 41 -10.65 5.35 8.08
C ALA A 41 -9.62 4.53 7.29
N MET A 42 -9.57 4.71 5.96
CA MET A 42 -8.55 4.11 5.08
C MET A 42 -7.14 4.46 5.55
N PHE A 43 -6.85 5.75 5.75
CA PHE A 43 -5.53 6.20 6.20
C PHE A 43 -5.15 5.64 7.57
N ARG A 44 -6.09 5.63 8.54
CA ARG A 44 -5.84 5.08 9.87
C ARG A 44 -5.52 3.59 9.80
N ALA A 45 -6.30 2.82 9.05
CA ALA A 45 -6.09 1.38 8.87
C ALA A 45 -4.76 1.08 8.18
N LEU A 46 -4.41 1.86 7.15
CA LEU A 46 -3.14 1.74 6.43
C LEU A 46 -1.93 1.99 7.35
N ILE A 47 -1.95 3.07 8.13
CA ILE A 47 -0.88 3.39 9.08
C ILE A 47 -0.74 2.29 10.15
N SER A 48 -1.85 1.83 10.72
CA SER A 48 -1.84 0.76 11.72
C SER A 48 -1.26 -0.54 11.15
N GLY A 49 -1.72 -0.96 9.97
CA GLY A 49 -1.25 -2.17 9.31
C GLY A 49 0.24 -2.11 8.97
N THR A 50 0.71 -0.98 8.45
CA THR A 50 2.14 -0.79 8.14
C THR A 50 3.02 -0.73 9.39
N GLN A 51 2.55 -0.13 10.48
CA GLN A 51 3.24 -0.17 11.78
C GLN A 51 3.39 -1.60 12.29
N LEU A 52 2.32 -2.40 12.26
CA LEU A 52 2.39 -3.81 12.68
C LEU A 52 3.29 -4.66 11.79
N MET A 53 3.33 -4.41 10.48
CA MET A 53 4.30 -5.06 9.59
C MET A 53 5.74 -4.77 10.03
N ASN A 54 6.05 -3.50 10.31
CA ASN A 54 7.41 -3.06 10.67
C ASN A 54 7.84 -3.57 12.06
N GLU A 55 6.90 -3.68 13.00
CA GLU A 55 7.17 -4.15 14.36
C GLU A 55 7.19 -5.69 14.47
N SER A 56 6.67 -6.39 13.47
CA SER A 56 6.56 -7.84 13.50
C SER A 56 7.93 -8.52 13.58
N LYS A 57 8.05 -9.44 14.53
CA LYS A 57 9.18 -10.37 14.67
C LYS A 57 8.79 -11.80 14.33
N ASP A 58 7.55 -12.01 13.90
CA ASP A 58 7.01 -13.33 13.59
C ASP A 58 7.36 -13.71 12.15
N SER A 59 8.34 -14.59 12.00
CA SER A 59 8.76 -15.11 10.69
C SER A 59 7.86 -16.21 10.14
N SER A 60 6.86 -16.67 10.92
CA SER A 60 5.89 -17.68 10.46
C SER A 60 4.77 -17.08 9.59
N ARG A 61 4.62 -15.76 9.63
CA ARG A 61 3.63 -15.01 8.86
C ARG A 61 4.30 -14.10 7.86
N THR A 62 3.66 -13.96 6.71
CA THR A 62 4.01 -12.93 5.75
C THR A 62 3.58 -11.56 6.26
N LEU A 63 4.28 -10.51 5.82
CA LEU A 63 3.86 -9.13 6.11
C LEU A 63 2.46 -8.84 5.57
N LYS A 64 2.06 -9.49 4.47
CA LYS A 64 0.69 -9.41 3.95
C LYS A 64 -0.35 -9.95 4.92
N GLU A 65 -0.12 -11.10 5.53
CA GLU A 65 -1.03 -11.67 6.53
C GLU A 65 -1.09 -10.82 7.81
N ILE A 66 -0.02 -10.10 8.13
CA ILE A 66 0.01 -9.12 9.23
C ILE A 66 -0.82 -7.91 8.89
N PHE A 67 -0.62 -7.34 7.71
CA PHE A 67 -1.38 -6.21 7.22
C PHE A 67 -2.87 -6.52 7.09
N ASP A 68 -3.23 -7.60 6.40
CA ASP A 68 -4.62 -7.97 6.12
C ASP A 68 -5.42 -8.20 7.41
N ALA A 69 -4.79 -8.80 8.43
CA ALA A 69 -5.41 -9.07 9.73
C ALA A 69 -5.72 -7.79 10.55
N GLU A 70 -5.09 -6.67 10.22
CA GLU A 70 -5.31 -5.37 10.88
C GLU A 70 -6.19 -4.46 10.01
N PHE A 71 -5.89 -4.39 8.72
CA PHE A 71 -6.46 -3.42 7.79
C PHE A 71 -7.96 -3.62 7.55
N TYR A 72 -8.37 -4.82 7.11
CA TYR A 72 -9.77 -5.09 6.75
C TYR A 72 -10.73 -5.03 7.94
N PRO A 73 -10.39 -5.59 9.13
CA PRO A 73 -11.24 -5.44 10.31
C PRO A 73 -11.46 -3.99 10.74
N GLN A 74 -10.43 -3.12 10.66
CA GLN A 74 -10.58 -1.70 10.98
C GLN A 74 -11.55 -0.95 10.06
N LEU A 75 -11.71 -1.43 8.83
CA LEU A 75 -12.62 -0.86 7.84
C LEU A 75 -14.02 -1.50 7.89
N ASN A 76 -14.20 -2.57 8.67
CA ASN A 76 -15.44 -3.34 8.76
C ASN A 76 -15.92 -3.86 7.39
N ILE A 77 -14.98 -4.33 6.57
CA ILE A 77 -15.25 -4.92 5.26
C ILE A 77 -14.51 -6.27 5.13
N PRO A 78 -15.03 -7.22 4.33
CA PRO A 78 -14.30 -8.44 4.04
C PRO A 78 -13.09 -8.17 3.15
N ARG A 79 -12.08 -9.04 3.25
CA ARG A 79 -10.99 -9.07 2.27
C ARG A 79 -11.58 -9.40 0.88
N GLY A 80 -11.14 -8.68 -0.14
CA GLY A 80 -11.67 -8.81 -1.50
C GLY A 80 -12.61 -7.68 -1.92
N GLU A 81 -13.25 -7.00 -0.96
CA GLU A 81 -14.26 -5.97 -1.26
C GLU A 81 -13.67 -4.79 -2.04
N LEU A 82 -12.45 -4.39 -1.70
CA LEU A 82 -11.76 -3.27 -2.34
C LEU A 82 -11.00 -3.66 -3.62
N ASP A 83 -10.86 -4.95 -3.92
CA ASP A 83 -9.89 -5.43 -4.92
C ASP A 83 -10.14 -4.80 -6.28
N HIS A 84 -11.40 -4.75 -6.74
CA HIS A 84 -11.76 -4.13 -8.02
C HIS A 84 -11.43 -2.62 -8.07
N ALA A 85 -11.65 -1.89 -6.96
CA ALA A 85 -11.34 -0.46 -6.91
C ALA A 85 -9.82 -0.22 -6.88
N ILE A 86 -9.08 -1.08 -6.18
CA ILE A 86 -7.62 -1.07 -6.16
C ILE A 86 -7.05 -1.40 -7.55
N GLU A 87 -7.58 -2.40 -8.24
CA GLU A 87 -7.21 -2.74 -9.61
C GLU A 87 -7.46 -1.57 -10.56
N ASN A 88 -8.65 -0.97 -10.51
CA ASN A 88 -8.98 0.22 -11.30
C ASN A 88 -8.02 1.38 -11.03
N PHE A 89 -7.64 1.60 -9.76
CA PHE A 89 -6.67 2.60 -9.40
C PHE A 89 -5.34 2.39 -10.12
N TYR A 90 -4.79 1.18 -10.11
CA TYR A 90 -3.50 0.91 -10.76
C TYR A 90 -3.57 0.93 -12.29
N ASP A 91 -4.68 0.48 -12.87
CA ASP A 91 -4.86 0.45 -14.32
C ASP A 91 -5.08 1.85 -14.91
N ASN A 92 -5.90 2.67 -14.24
CA ASN A 92 -6.43 3.90 -14.84
C ASN A 92 -5.99 5.20 -14.15
N ILE A 93 -5.67 5.19 -12.85
CA ILE A 93 -5.46 6.42 -12.06
C ILE A 93 -3.98 6.64 -11.74
N PHE A 94 -3.27 5.58 -11.34
CA PHE A 94 -1.88 5.64 -10.90
C PHE A 94 -0.94 6.23 -11.96
N GLN A 95 -1.24 6.02 -13.25
CA GLN A 95 -0.47 6.57 -14.38
C GLN A 95 -0.34 8.10 -14.33
N LEU A 96 -1.29 8.79 -13.71
CA LEU A 96 -1.31 10.25 -13.57
C LEU A 96 -0.30 10.78 -12.53
N TYR A 97 0.27 9.90 -11.71
CA TYR A 97 1.20 10.23 -10.62
C TYR A 97 2.65 9.84 -10.94
N LYS A 98 2.96 9.50 -12.20
CA LYS A 98 4.29 9.10 -12.67
C LYS A 98 5.27 10.27 -12.94
N THR A 99 4.90 11.50 -12.61
CA THR A 99 5.69 12.72 -12.87
C THR A 99 6.61 13.09 -11.72
#